data_AF-A0A7S2AZY8-F1
#
_entry.id   AF-A0A7S2AZY8-F1
#
_cell.length_a   1.000
_cell.length_b   1.000
_cell.length_c   1.000
_cell.angle_alpha   90.00
_cell.angle_beta   90.00
_cell.angle_gamma   90.00
#
_symmetry.space_group_name_H-M   'P 1'
#
loop_
_entity.id
_entity.type
_entity.pdbx_description
1 polymer ?
#
loop_
_entity_poly.entity_id
_entity_poly.type
_entity_poly.pdbx_seq_one_letter_code
_entity_poly.pdbx_strand_id
1 'polypeptide(L)'
;ARGGRARLQAGGDLRAMAELLPRVAHLELDESSAVVDVDAGAIRTGEVVRVLPGERVPVDGTVLRGAASFDESHLTGEGRLISKAEGAVVSAGAIAWGAPVSVRASAAGAETQVASVARLVEEAQAKAAPVQRFADAAAGPFVWGVAAAAAATLAFWATAGASMFPAAVAAAT
;
A
#
# COMPACT_ATOMS: atom_id res chain seq x y z
N ALA A 1 -3.05 -15.06 17.83
CA ALA A 1 -3.76 -15.28 16.54
C ALA A 1 -4.64 -14.10 16.05
N ARG A 2 -4.67 -12.91 16.70
CA ARG A 2 -5.55 -11.79 16.26
C ARG A 2 -4.91 -10.80 15.25
N GLY A 3 -3.58 -10.72 15.19
CA GLY A 3 -2.89 -9.72 14.34
C GLY A 3 -2.89 -10.01 12.83
N GLY A 4 -3.07 -11.27 12.42
CA GLY A 4 -3.02 -11.66 10.99
C GLY A 4 -4.24 -11.22 10.18
N ARG A 5 -5.42 -11.13 10.82
CA ARG A 5 -6.67 -10.75 10.15
C ARG A 5 -6.73 -9.26 9.80
N ALA A 6 -6.17 -8.39 10.66
CA ALA A 6 -6.19 -6.94 10.44
C ALA A 6 -5.31 -6.51 9.24
N ARG A 7 -4.20 -7.22 8.97
CA ARG A 7 -3.29 -6.89 7.86
C ARG A 7 -3.87 -7.23 6.48
N LEU A 8 -4.62 -8.33 6.38
CA LEU A 8 -5.31 -8.70 5.14
C LEU A 8 -6.43 -7.71 4.80
N GLN A 9 -7.07 -7.14 5.82
CA GLN A 9 -8.17 -6.20 5.66
C GLN A 9 -7.70 -4.84 5.10
N ALA A 10 -6.58 -4.31 5.63
CA ALA A 10 -6.01 -3.04 5.16
C ALA A 10 -5.49 -3.09 3.70
N GLY A 11 -4.95 -4.23 3.25
CA GLY A 11 -4.50 -4.40 1.85
C GLY A 11 -5.65 -4.59 0.86
N GLY A 12 -6.79 -5.12 1.30
CA GLY A 12 -8.00 -5.27 0.48
C GLY A 12 -8.64 -3.91 0.15
N ASP A 13 -8.74 -3.04 1.14
CA ASP A 13 -9.36 -1.71 0.99
C ASP A 13 -8.56 -0.79 0.05
N LEU A 14 -7.22 -0.92 0.01
CA LEU A 14 -6.37 -0.14 -0.91
C LEU A 14 -6.46 -0.62 -2.36
N ARG A 15 -6.63 -1.93 -2.60
CA ARG A 15 -6.91 -2.45 -3.95
C ARG A 15 -8.28 -1.98 -4.46
N ALA A 16 -9.26 -1.89 -3.57
CA ALA A 16 -10.56 -1.30 -3.90
C ALA A 16 -10.42 0.17 -4.31
N MET A 17 -9.49 0.95 -3.71
CA MET A 17 -9.21 2.32 -4.15
C MET A 17 -8.57 2.39 -5.55
N ALA A 18 -7.67 1.47 -5.89
CA ALA A 18 -7.08 1.38 -7.22
C ALA A 18 -8.11 0.97 -8.30
N GLU A 19 -9.11 0.16 -7.94
CA GLU A 19 -10.24 -0.20 -8.81
C GLU A 19 -11.22 0.97 -9.05
N LEU A 20 -11.14 2.05 -8.27
CA LEU A 20 -11.96 3.24 -8.50
C LEU A 20 -11.47 4.08 -9.69
N LEU A 21 -10.22 3.90 -10.16
CA LEU A 21 -9.73 4.62 -11.32
C LEU A 21 -10.43 4.08 -12.59
N PRO A 22 -11.00 4.96 -13.42
CA PRO A 22 -11.69 4.55 -14.64
C PRO A 22 -10.69 3.87 -15.58
N ARG A 23 -11.08 2.73 -16.15
CA ARG A 23 -10.25 2.01 -17.13
C ARG A 23 -10.19 2.69 -18.48
N VAL A 24 -11.23 3.46 -18.80
CA VAL A 24 -11.41 4.15 -20.08
C VAL A 24 -11.37 5.64 -19.83
N ALA A 25 -10.70 6.36 -20.72
CA ALA A 25 -10.60 7.81 -20.71
C ALA A 25 -10.81 8.38 -22.11
N HIS A 26 -11.42 9.56 -22.16
CA HIS A 26 -11.78 10.23 -23.41
C HIS A 26 -10.66 11.18 -23.83
N LEU A 27 -9.75 10.72 -24.69
CA LEU A 27 -8.62 11.53 -25.18
C LEU A 27 -9.08 12.48 -26.29
N GLU A 28 -8.80 13.78 -26.14
CA GLU A 28 -8.95 14.76 -27.22
C GLU A 28 -7.70 14.76 -28.11
N LEU A 29 -7.88 14.48 -29.40
CA LEU A 29 -6.83 14.57 -30.40
C LEU A 29 -6.65 16.03 -30.87
N ASP A 30 -5.45 16.57 -30.69
CA ASP A 30 -5.06 17.96 -30.99
C ASP A 30 -5.45 18.43 -32.41
N GLU A 31 -5.49 17.51 -33.38
CA GLU A 31 -5.67 17.81 -34.80
C GLU A 31 -7.15 17.98 -35.23
N SER A 32 -8.13 17.49 -34.44
CA SER A 32 -9.53 17.42 -34.91
C SER A 32 -10.59 17.75 -33.86
N SER A 33 -10.22 18.04 -32.60
CA SER A 33 -11.18 17.99 -31.46
C SER A 33 -11.96 16.67 -31.39
N ALA A 34 -11.44 15.62 -32.04
CA ALA A 34 -12.04 14.30 -32.02
C ALA A 34 -11.72 13.65 -30.68
N VAL A 35 -12.74 13.04 -30.09
CA VAL A 35 -12.63 12.33 -28.81
C VAL A 35 -12.51 10.84 -29.10
N VAL A 36 -11.49 10.19 -28.55
CA VAL A 36 -11.27 8.75 -28.68
C VAL A 36 -11.14 8.11 -27.31
N ASP A 37 -11.85 7.01 -27.12
CA ASP A 37 -11.78 6.20 -25.91
C ASP A 37 -10.46 5.42 -25.92
N VAL A 38 -9.61 5.70 -24.94
CA VAL A 38 -8.32 5.02 -24.74
C VAL A 38 -8.26 4.44 -23.33
N ASP A 39 -7.35 3.49 -23.12
CA ASP A 39 -7.04 3.02 -21.77
C ASP A 39 -6.46 4.17 -20.95
N ALA A 40 -6.94 4.38 -19.73
CA ALA A 40 -6.46 5.46 -18.86
C ALA A 40 -4.96 5.36 -18.55
N GLY A 41 -4.39 4.15 -18.59
CA GLY A 41 -2.95 3.90 -18.44
C GLY A 41 -2.12 4.23 -19.68
N ALA A 42 -2.75 4.44 -20.84
CA ALA A 42 -2.07 4.82 -22.08
C ALA A 42 -1.89 6.35 -22.24
N ILE A 43 -2.56 7.14 -21.39
CA ILE A 43 -2.46 8.61 -21.42
C ILE A 43 -1.05 9.04 -21.03
N ARG A 44 -0.51 10.03 -21.74
CA ARG A 44 0.80 10.63 -21.44
C ARG A 44 0.66 12.06 -20.94
N THR A 45 1.68 12.51 -20.22
CA THR A 45 1.80 13.90 -19.77
C THR A 45 1.74 14.85 -20.97
N GLY A 46 0.94 15.91 -20.86
CA GLY A 46 0.69 16.90 -21.91
C GLY A 46 -0.55 16.64 -22.76
N GLU A 47 -1.07 15.41 -22.79
CA GLU A 47 -2.29 15.07 -23.52
C GLU A 47 -3.53 15.67 -22.84
N VAL A 48 -4.58 15.94 -23.62
CA VAL A 48 -5.83 16.54 -23.14
C VAL A 48 -6.91 15.48 -23.07
N VAL A 49 -7.52 15.35 -21.90
CA VAL A 49 -8.56 14.36 -21.61
C VAL A 49 -9.85 15.09 -21.31
N ARG A 50 -10.93 14.67 -21.95
CA ARG A 50 -12.27 15.17 -21.67
C ARG A 50 -12.89 14.37 -20.55
N VAL A 51 -13.42 15.05 -19.54
CA VAL A 51 -14.10 14.41 -18.41
C VAL A 51 -15.56 14.81 -18.46
N LEU A 52 -16.45 13.82 -18.54
CA LEU A 52 -17.89 14.05 -18.57
C LEU A 52 -18.45 14.22 -17.14
N PRO A 53 -19.64 14.84 -16.99
CA PRO A 53 -20.30 14.93 -15.70
C PRO A 53 -20.59 13.54 -15.12
N GLY A 54 -20.23 13.33 -13.86
CA GLY A 54 -20.35 12.07 -13.14
C GLY A 54 -19.15 11.12 -13.35
N GLU A 55 -18.21 11.44 -14.23
CA GLU A 55 -17.01 10.64 -14.43
C GLU A 55 -15.90 10.99 -13.44
N ARG A 56 -15.04 10.00 -13.20
CA ARG A 56 -13.80 10.19 -12.46
C ARG A 56 -12.72 10.72 -13.37
N VAL A 57 -11.90 11.60 -12.83
CA VAL A 57 -10.74 12.14 -13.53
C VAL A 57 -9.66 11.04 -13.60
N PRO A 58 -9.20 10.65 -14.80
CA PRO A 58 -8.25 9.55 -14.95
C PRO A 58 -6.80 9.92 -14.59
N VAL A 59 -6.45 11.20 -14.63
CA VAL A 59 -5.06 11.71 -14.51
C VAL A 59 -4.98 12.91 -13.58
N ASP A 60 -3.80 13.18 -13.02
CA ASP A 60 -3.53 14.45 -12.36
C ASP A 60 -3.29 15.49 -13.46
N GLY A 61 -3.88 16.68 -13.32
CA GLY A 61 -3.87 17.65 -14.40
C GLY A 61 -4.32 19.05 -14.05
N THR A 62 -4.44 19.88 -15.07
CA THR A 62 -4.96 21.25 -14.97
C THR A 62 -6.14 21.42 -15.92
N VAL A 63 -7.22 22.05 -15.46
CA VAL A 63 -8.36 22.36 -16.32
C VAL A 63 -7.92 23.30 -17.43
N LEU A 64 -8.04 22.84 -18.68
CA LEU A 64 -7.74 23.62 -19.87
C LEU A 64 -8.97 24.42 -20.32
N ARG A 65 -10.16 23.79 -20.30
CA ARG A 65 -11.41 24.39 -20.76
C ARG A 65 -12.60 23.94 -19.91
N GLY A 66 -13.49 24.89 -19.65
CA GLY A 66 -14.74 24.66 -18.92
C GLY A 66 -14.62 24.85 -17.40
N ALA A 67 -15.71 24.61 -16.70
CA ALA A 67 -15.78 24.70 -15.24
C ALA A 67 -16.71 23.62 -14.69
N ALA A 68 -16.26 22.93 -13.65
CA ALA A 68 -17.00 21.88 -12.98
C ALA A 68 -16.71 21.89 -11.47
N SER A 69 -17.60 21.25 -10.72
CA SER A 69 -17.39 21.01 -9.29
C SER A 69 -16.80 19.63 -9.10
N PHE A 70 -15.68 19.52 -8.39
CA PHE A 70 -14.98 18.26 -8.18
C PHE A 70 -15.18 17.77 -6.75
N ASP A 71 -15.55 16.51 -6.62
CA ASP A 71 -15.54 15.79 -5.34
C ASP A 71 -14.16 15.16 -5.12
N GLU A 72 -13.45 15.61 -4.09
CA GLU A 72 -12.13 15.10 -3.69
C GLU A 72 -12.17 14.38 -2.34
N SER A 73 -13.35 13.91 -1.94
CA SER A 73 -13.54 13.18 -0.68
C SER A 73 -12.67 11.93 -0.57
N HIS A 74 -12.27 11.32 -1.69
CA HIS A 74 -11.37 10.17 -1.74
C HIS A 74 -9.94 10.50 -1.27
N LEU A 75 -9.51 11.77 -1.36
CA LEU A 75 -8.18 12.23 -0.91
C LEU A 75 -8.25 12.98 0.42
N THR A 76 -9.23 13.85 0.61
CA THR A 76 -9.31 14.74 1.77
C THR A 76 -10.16 14.18 2.92
N GLY A 77 -11.03 13.21 2.63
CA GLY A 77 -12.02 12.71 3.59
C GLY A 77 -13.18 13.67 3.86
N GLU A 78 -13.21 14.85 3.22
CA GLU A 78 -14.29 15.82 3.32
C GLU A 78 -15.21 15.71 2.09
N GLY A 79 -16.50 15.41 2.29
CA GLY A 79 -17.53 15.31 1.23
C GLY A 79 -17.95 16.65 0.62
N ARG A 80 -17.01 17.57 0.39
CA ARG A 80 -17.30 18.92 -0.11
C ARG A 80 -16.88 19.04 -1.57
N LEU A 81 -17.82 19.48 -2.40
CA LEU A 81 -17.57 19.83 -3.79
C LEU A 81 -16.77 21.13 -3.89
N ILE A 82 -15.68 21.10 -4.66
CA ILE A 82 -14.82 22.27 -4.92
C ILE A 82 -15.02 22.67 -6.37
N SER A 83 -15.55 23.87 -6.61
CA SER A 83 -15.67 24.41 -7.97
C SER A 83 -14.31 24.81 -8.51
N LYS A 84 -13.96 24.26 -9.67
CA LYS A 84 -12.71 24.50 -10.38
C LYS A 84 -13.00 24.91 -11.81
N ALA A 85 -12.29 25.94 -12.27
CA ALA A 85 -12.36 26.50 -13.61
C ALA A 85 -10.99 26.42 -14.29
N GLU A 86 -10.87 26.98 -15.49
CA GLU A 86 -9.62 27.01 -16.27
C GLU A 86 -8.42 27.48 -15.44
N GLY A 87 -7.31 26.74 -15.55
CA GLY A 87 -6.08 26.98 -14.79
C GLY A 87 -6.06 26.33 -13.39
N ALA A 88 -7.16 25.77 -12.90
CA ALA A 88 -7.17 25.06 -11.62
C ALA A 88 -6.59 23.64 -11.74
N VAL A 89 -5.85 23.21 -10.72
CA VAL A 89 -5.27 21.85 -10.63
C VAL A 89 -6.35 20.87 -10.17
N VAL A 90 -6.40 19.70 -10.79
CA VAL A 90 -7.34 18.62 -10.50
C VAL A 90 -6.56 17.33 -10.25
N SER A 91 -7.02 16.56 -9.26
CA SER A 91 -6.38 15.31 -8.86
C SER A 91 -7.07 14.10 -9.50
N ALA A 92 -6.30 13.07 -9.81
CA ALA A 92 -6.79 11.79 -10.28
C ALA A 92 -7.76 11.16 -9.25
N GLY A 93 -8.82 10.53 -9.75
CA GLY A 93 -9.88 9.92 -8.96
C GLY A 93 -10.98 10.87 -8.49
N ALA A 94 -10.81 12.19 -8.65
CA ALA A 94 -11.87 13.16 -8.33
C ALA A 94 -13.08 12.93 -9.24
N ILE A 95 -14.30 13.10 -8.71
CA ILE A 95 -15.53 12.97 -9.51
C ILE A 95 -15.94 14.37 -9.99
N ALA A 96 -16.04 14.55 -11.30
CA ALA A 96 -16.49 15.80 -11.89
C ALA A 96 -18.03 15.89 -11.85
N TRP A 97 -18.57 17.00 -11.38
CA TRP A 97 -20.00 17.29 -11.33
C TRP A 97 -20.31 18.57 -12.11
N GLY A 98 -21.43 18.57 -12.82
CA GLY A 98 -21.91 19.74 -13.55
C GLY A 98 -21.67 19.63 -15.06
N ALA A 99 -20.75 20.43 -15.61
CA ALA A 99 -20.46 20.50 -17.04
C ALA A 99 -19.22 19.68 -17.41
N PRO A 100 -19.10 19.20 -18.67
CA PRO A 100 -17.89 18.54 -19.13
C PRO A 100 -16.70 19.52 -19.15
N VAL A 101 -15.52 18.99 -18.84
CA VAL A 101 -14.29 19.77 -18.72
C VAL A 101 -13.15 19.07 -19.45
N SER A 102 -12.30 19.85 -20.11
CA SER A 102 -11.09 19.34 -20.75
C SER A 102 -9.92 19.57 -19.80
N VAL A 103 -9.21 18.50 -19.42
CA VAL A 103 -8.12 18.50 -18.44
C VAL A 103 -6.83 18.12 -19.16
N ARG A 104 -5.79 18.94 -19.04
CA ARG A 104 -4.45 18.59 -19.53
C ARG A 104 -3.72 17.77 -18.48
N ALA A 105 -3.24 16.59 -18.87
CA ALA A 105 -2.48 15.72 -18.00
C ALA A 105 -1.15 16.38 -17.58
N SER A 106 -0.94 16.59 -16.29
CA SER A 106 0.35 16.97 -15.70
C SER A 106 1.13 15.75 -15.23
N ALA A 107 0.43 14.69 -14.81
CA ALA A 107 0.99 13.38 -14.54
C ALA A 107 -0.05 12.28 -14.84
N ALA A 108 0.36 11.20 -15.49
CA ALA A 108 -0.54 10.13 -15.94
C ALA A 108 -0.09 8.74 -15.46
N GLY A 109 -1.06 7.83 -15.32
CA GLY A 109 -0.84 6.44 -14.93
C GLY A 109 -0.02 6.27 -13.64
N ALA A 110 1.17 5.69 -13.77
CA ALA A 110 2.06 5.42 -12.65
C ALA A 110 2.63 6.70 -12.01
N GLU A 111 2.71 7.81 -12.74
CA GLU A 111 3.25 9.07 -12.22
C GLU A 111 2.24 9.87 -11.38
N THR A 112 1.00 9.39 -11.27
CA THR A 112 -0.02 10.05 -10.45
C THR A 112 0.31 9.99 -8.95
N GLN A 113 -0.21 10.95 -8.19
CA GLN A 113 -0.02 11.02 -6.74
C GLN A 113 -0.61 9.78 -6.06
N VAL A 114 -1.75 9.28 -6.53
CA VAL A 114 -2.40 8.05 -6.03
C VAL A 114 -1.50 6.83 -6.24
N ALA A 115 -0.90 6.69 -7.43
CA ALA A 115 0.04 5.60 -7.73
C ALA A 115 1.34 5.68 -6.91
N SER A 116 1.78 6.90 -6.57
CA SER A 116 2.94 7.12 -5.69
C SER A 116 2.67 6.70 -4.25
N VAL A 117 1.49 7.04 -3.72
CA VAL A 117 1.06 6.59 -2.38
C VAL A 117 0.93 5.07 -2.33
N ALA A 118 0.33 4.45 -3.35
CA ALA A 118 0.23 2.99 -3.43
C ALA A 118 1.61 2.30 -3.37
N ARG A 119 2.60 2.82 -4.11
CA ARG A 119 3.98 2.29 -4.10
C ARG A 119 4.68 2.47 -2.76
N LEU A 120 4.57 3.63 -2.13
CA LEU A 120 5.13 3.86 -0.80
C LEU A 120 4.56 2.90 0.25
N VAL A 121 3.26 2.57 0.15
CA VAL A 121 2.63 1.60 1.02
C VAL A 121 3.11 0.18 0.73
N GLU A 122 3.22 -0.23 -0.54
CA GLU A 122 3.79 -1.53 -0.91
C GLU A 122 5.22 -1.71 -0.40
N GLU A 123 6.07 -0.70 -0.55
CA GLU A 123 7.44 -0.70 -0.02
C GLU A 123 7.48 -0.78 1.52
N ALA A 124 6.57 -0.08 2.19
CA ALA A 124 6.45 -0.14 3.65
C ALA A 124 5.96 -1.51 4.14
N GLN A 125 5.01 -2.13 3.43
CA GLN A 125 4.50 -3.48 3.75
C GLN A 125 5.58 -4.55 3.51
N ALA A 126 6.38 -4.41 2.45
CA ALA A 126 7.53 -5.28 2.20
C ALA A 126 8.58 -5.19 3.32
N LYS A 127 8.80 -3.98 3.87
CA LYS A 127 9.68 -3.75 5.03
C LYS A 127 9.11 -4.19 6.38
N ALA A 128 7.83 -4.55 6.50
CA ALA A 128 7.25 -5.04 7.76
C ALA A 128 7.46 -6.55 8.01
N ALA A 129 8.01 -7.28 7.03
CA ALA A 129 8.31 -8.71 7.12
C ALA A 129 9.52 -9.15 8.00
N PRO A 130 10.51 -8.31 8.39
CA PRO A 130 11.71 -8.81 9.05
C PRO A 130 11.60 -8.92 10.58
N VAL A 131 10.51 -8.49 11.24
CA VAL A 131 10.42 -8.61 12.71
C VAL A 131 10.20 -10.07 13.16
N GLN A 132 9.64 -10.91 12.28
CA GLN A 132 9.31 -12.30 12.59
C GLN A 132 10.54 -13.21 12.58
N ARG A 133 11.61 -12.82 11.87
CA ARG A 133 12.85 -13.60 11.78
C ARG A 133 13.74 -13.51 13.02
N PHE A 134 13.63 -12.44 13.82
CA PHE A 134 14.44 -12.28 15.03
C PHE A 134 14.05 -13.25 16.15
N ALA A 135 12.75 -13.52 16.33
CA ALA A 135 12.28 -14.47 17.33
C ALA A 135 12.70 -15.91 16.99
N ASP A 136 12.56 -16.30 15.72
CA ASP A 136 12.93 -17.64 15.26
C ASP A 136 14.45 -17.85 15.23
N ALA A 137 15.24 -16.80 14.94
CA ALA A 137 16.69 -16.88 14.94
C ALA A 137 17.30 -17.06 16.34
N ALA A 138 16.66 -16.50 17.38
CA ALA A 138 17.14 -16.63 18.76
C ALA A 138 16.78 -17.98 19.41
N ALA A 139 15.69 -18.61 18.96
CA ALA A 139 15.20 -19.87 19.53
C ALA A 139 16.14 -21.06 19.26
N GLY A 140 16.76 -21.11 18.06
CA GLY A 140 17.65 -22.21 17.67
C GLY A 140 18.86 -22.37 18.60
N PRO A 141 19.73 -21.35 18.75
CA PRO A 141 20.91 -21.43 19.62
C PRO A 141 20.57 -21.63 21.11
N PHE A 142 19.44 -21.07 21.57
CA PHE A 142 19.00 -21.20 22.96
C PHE A 142 18.70 -22.66 23.34
N VAL A 143 18.01 -23.41 22.46
CA VAL A 143 17.68 -24.83 22.68
C VAL A 143 18.96 -25.67 22.79
N TRP A 144 19.92 -25.46 21.88
CA TRP A 144 21.20 -26.17 21.95
C TRP A 144 22.00 -25.81 23.21
N GLY A 145 21.96 -24.55 23.64
CA GLY A 145 22.59 -24.10 24.89
C GLY A 145 22.01 -24.78 26.13
N VAL A 146 20.68 -24.82 26.25
CA VAL A 146 20.00 -25.49 27.38
C VAL A 146 20.23 -27.00 27.36
N ALA A 147 20.19 -27.63 26.18
CA ALA A 147 20.46 -29.06 26.04
C ALA A 147 21.89 -29.43 26.46
N ALA A 148 22.88 -28.61 26.07
CA ALA A 148 24.28 -28.81 26.47
C ALA A 148 24.47 -28.64 27.99
N ALA A 149 23.85 -27.63 28.60
CA ALA A 149 23.90 -27.41 30.05
C ALA A 149 23.24 -28.56 30.83
N ALA A 150 22.10 -29.07 30.36
CA ALA A 150 21.45 -30.23 30.95
C ALA A 150 22.32 -31.49 30.85
N ALA A 151 22.91 -31.76 29.68
CA ALA A 151 23.82 -32.89 29.48
C ALA A 151 25.08 -32.79 30.35
N ALA A 152 25.67 -31.59 30.47
CA ALA A 152 26.83 -31.34 31.33
C ALA A 152 26.49 -31.56 32.81
N THR A 153 25.32 -31.09 33.26
CA THR A 153 24.84 -31.30 34.63
C THR A 153 24.65 -32.79 34.92
N LEU A 154 24.03 -33.53 33.98
CA LEU A 154 23.85 -34.98 34.10
C LEU A 154 25.19 -35.71 34.16
N ALA A 155 26.11 -35.39 33.25
CA ALA A 155 27.44 -36.00 33.19
C ALA A 155 28.26 -35.71 34.46
N PHE A 156 28.17 -34.49 34.99
CA PHE A 156 28.81 -34.12 36.25
C PHE A 156 28.29 -34.95 37.42
N TRP A 157 26.97 -35.09 37.57
CA TRP A 157 26.40 -35.92 38.63
C TRP A 157 26.70 -37.42 38.47
N ALA A 158 26.71 -37.92 37.23
CA ALA A 158 27.00 -39.32 36.93
C ALA A 158 28.46 -39.73 37.17
N THR A 159 29.41 -38.79 37.07
CA THR A 159 30.85 -39.09 37.17
C THR A 159 31.49 -38.54 38.45
N ALA A 160 31.38 -37.24 38.69
CA ALA A 160 32.02 -36.55 39.81
C ALA A 160 31.12 -36.52 41.06
N GLY A 161 29.81 -36.31 40.88
CA GLY A 161 28.85 -36.21 41.98
C GLY A 161 28.75 -37.49 42.82
N ALA A 162 28.74 -38.65 42.18
CA ALA A 162 28.76 -39.96 42.84
C ALA A 162 30.04 -40.21 43.67
N SER A 163 31.16 -39.63 43.25
CA SER A 163 32.46 -39.81 43.91
C SER A 163 32.72 -38.82 45.05
N MET A 164 32.19 -37.58 44.95
CA MET A 164 32.40 -36.51 45.93
C MET A 164 31.29 -36.41 46.99
N PHE A 165 30.05 -36.84 46.70
CA PHE A 165 28.91 -36.73 47.63
C PHE A 165 28.04 -38.00 47.66
N PRO A 166 28.56 -39.14 48.17
CA PRO A 166 27.82 -40.40 48.20
C PRO A 166 26.52 -40.33 49.02
N ALA A 167 26.46 -39.48 50.06
CA ALA A 167 25.26 -39.28 50.89
C ALA A 167 24.11 -38.58 50.16
N ALA A 168 24.40 -37.75 49.14
CA ALA A 168 23.36 -37.03 48.38
C ALA A 168 22.70 -37.95 47.33
N VAL A 169 23.45 -38.89 46.76
CA VAL A 169 22.93 -39.85 45.77
C VAL A 169 22.09 -40.93 46.44
N ALA A 170 22.49 -41.39 47.64
CA ALA A 170 21.74 -42.38 48.41
C ALA A 170 20.38 -41.87 48.94
N ALA A 171 20.22 -40.56 49.10
CA ALA A 171 18.95 -39.94 49.50
C ALA A 171 17.97 -39.70 48.33
N ALA A 172 18.43 -39.87 47.07
CA ALA A 172 17.66 -39.62 45.86
C ALA A 172 17.11 -40.89 45.19
N THR A 173 17.57 -42.07 45.59
CA THR A 173 16.96 -43.39 45.30
C THR A 173 15.97 -43.78 46.37
#